data_AF-A0A954EN63-F1
#
_entry.id   AF-A0A954EN63-F1
#
_cell.length_a   1.000
_cell.length_b   1.000
_cell.length_c   1.000
_cell.angle_alpha   90.00
_cell.angle_beta   90.00
_cell.angle_gamma   90.00
#
_symmetry.space_group_name_H-M   'P 1'
#
loop_
_entity.id
_entity.type
_entity.pdbx_description
1 polymer ?
#
loop_
_entity_poly.entity_id
_entity_poly.type
_entity_poly.pdbx_seq_one_letter_code
_entity_poly.pdbx_strand_id
1 'polypeptide(L)'
;MLEGHIAESFEAAGSDVPVCGWPLDIHELIFWRRNVPIERFPMLMRMRDYWEDAIFTTSELPEVVGEVEALIELLPANTALVASLEKFRDACASAISSQRNLYMICD
;
A
#
# COMPACT_ATOMS: atom_id res chain seq x y z
N MET A 1 12.85 3.33 -0.52
CA MET A 1 11.70 2.59 -1.07
C MET A 1 10.61 2.64 -0.02
N LEU A 2 9.33 2.79 -0.40
CA LEU A 2 8.25 2.61 0.57
C LEU A 2 7.93 1.11 0.64
N GLU A 3 8.30 0.47 1.73
CA GLU A 3 8.26 -0.98 1.91
C GLU A 3 7.13 -1.41 2.82
N GLY A 4 6.41 -2.46 2.42
CA GLY A 4 5.31 -3.03 3.20
C GLY A 4 5.74 -4.25 4.00
N HIS A 5 5.45 -4.24 5.31
CA HIS A 5 5.84 -5.25 6.29
C HIS A 5 4.63 -5.72 7.10
N ILE A 6 4.49 -7.04 7.29
CA ILE A 6 3.37 -7.62 8.06
C ILE A 6 3.85 -7.98 9.45
N ALA A 7 3.48 -7.18 10.45
CA ALA A 7 4.01 -7.32 11.79
C ALA A 7 2.98 -7.01 12.89
N GLU A 8 3.35 -7.28 14.13
CA GLU A 8 2.57 -6.90 15.32
C GLU A 8 2.91 -5.48 15.80
N SER A 9 4.11 -4.99 15.51
CA SER A 9 4.62 -3.66 15.91
C SER A 9 5.58 -3.09 14.86
N PHE A 10 5.85 -1.77 14.94
CA PHE A 10 6.88 -1.13 14.11
C PHE A 10 8.28 -1.68 14.34
N GLU A 11 8.63 -2.01 15.58
CA GLU A 11 9.94 -2.57 15.92
C GLU A 11 10.14 -3.93 15.21
N ALA A 12 9.12 -4.78 15.21
CA ALA A 12 9.15 -6.04 14.49
C ALA A 12 9.24 -5.82 12.96
N ALA A 13 8.46 -4.86 12.44
CA ALA A 13 8.47 -4.51 11.01
C ALA A 13 9.84 -4.05 10.52
N GLY A 14 10.57 -3.22 11.29
CA GLY A 14 11.90 -2.73 10.91
C GLY A 14 13.00 -3.80 10.84
N SER A 15 12.69 -5.05 11.23
CA SER A 15 13.62 -6.19 11.17
C SER A 15 13.16 -7.31 10.22
N ASP A 16 11.97 -7.16 9.63
CA ASP A 16 11.36 -8.18 8.78
C ASP A 16 11.72 -7.98 7.30
N VAL A 17 11.48 -9.02 6.49
CA VAL A 17 11.63 -8.93 5.03
C VAL A 17 10.36 -8.30 4.45
N PRO A 18 10.48 -7.25 3.60
CA PRO A 18 9.31 -6.61 3.01
C PRO A 18 8.54 -7.56 2.10
N VAL A 19 7.21 -7.55 2.24
CA VAL A 19 6.28 -8.37 1.44
C VAL A 19 5.83 -7.66 0.16
N CYS A 20 5.92 -6.34 0.13
CA CYS A 20 5.67 -5.51 -1.05
C CYS A 20 6.48 -4.22 -0.96
N GLY A 21 6.55 -3.45 -2.04
CA GLY A 21 7.25 -2.18 -2.01
C GLY A 21 6.98 -1.31 -3.23
N TRP A 22 7.01 0.00 -3.03
CA TRP A 22 6.85 1.01 -4.06
C TRP A 22 8.11 1.88 -4.15
N PRO A 23 8.86 1.77 -5.25
CA PRO A 23 9.85 2.79 -5.57
C PRO A 23 9.16 4.14 -5.83
N LEU A 24 9.92 5.22 -5.68
CA LEU A 24 9.39 6.60 -5.74
C LEU A 24 8.62 6.88 -7.04
N ASP A 25 9.10 6.36 -8.18
CA ASP A 25 8.44 6.54 -9.47
C ASP A 25 7.04 5.90 -9.53
N ILE A 26 6.87 4.69 -8.97
CA ILE A 26 5.55 4.04 -8.85
C ILE A 26 4.64 4.84 -7.92
N HIS A 27 5.16 5.32 -6.79
CA HIS A 27 4.40 6.15 -5.86
C HIS A 27 3.93 7.44 -6.53
N GLU A 28 4.81 8.14 -7.26
CA GLU A 28 4.44 9.35 -8.00
C GLU A 28 3.36 9.09 -9.05
N LEU A 29 3.39 7.91 -9.70
CA LEU A 29 2.35 7.52 -10.64
C LEU A 29 0.97 7.34 -9.99
N ILE A 30 0.91 6.98 -8.71
CA ILE A 30 -0.35 6.82 -7.95
C ILE A 30 -0.85 8.17 -7.46
N PHE A 31 0.01 8.95 -6.79
CA PHE A 31 -0.42 10.11 -6.00
C PHE A 31 -0.29 11.46 -6.71
N TRP A 32 0.50 11.56 -7.79
CA TRP A 32 0.78 12.83 -8.47
C TRP A 32 0.31 12.87 -9.93
N ARG A 33 -0.17 11.74 -10.48
CA ARG A 33 -0.81 11.74 -11.80
C ARG A 33 -2.18 12.41 -11.77
N ARG A 34 -2.36 13.42 -12.61
CA ARG A 34 -3.63 14.17 -12.79
C ARG A 34 -4.87 13.32 -13.11
N ASN A 35 -4.68 12.12 -13.65
CA ASN A 35 -5.80 11.26 -14.08
C ASN A 35 -6.15 10.16 -13.06
N VAL A 36 -5.45 10.11 -11.92
CA VAL A 36 -5.80 9.21 -10.82
C VAL A 36 -6.56 10.04 -9.79
N PRO A 37 -7.86 9.76 -9.54
CA PRO A 37 -8.65 10.53 -8.59
C PRO A 37 -8.36 10.05 -7.16
N ILE A 38 -7.10 10.17 -6.74
CA ILE A 38 -6.58 9.55 -5.51
C ILE A 38 -7.28 10.07 -4.25
N GLU A 39 -7.82 11.30 -4.31
CA GLU A 39 -8.57 11.92 -3.22
C GLU A 39 -9.88 11.19 -2.87
N ARG A 40 -10.33 10.26 -3.72
CA ARG A 40 -11.49 9.40 -3.47
C ARG A 40 -11.17 8.18 -2.61
N PHE A 41 -9.90 7.96 -2.28
CA PHE A 41 -9.37 6.80 -1.57
C PHE A 41 -8.70 7.25 -0.26
N PRO A 42 -9.49 7.57 0.79
CA PRO A 42 -8.97 8.13 2.04
C PRO A 42 -7.92 7.26 2.74
N MET A 43 -8.00 5.92 2.63
CA MET A 43 -7.00 5.05 3.23
C MET A 43 -5.67 5.11 2.47
N LEU A 44 -5.70 5.04 1.15
CA LEU A 44 -4.50 5.19 0.32
C LEU A 44 -3.87 6.57 0.48
N MET A 45 -4.68 7.62 0.67
CA MET A 45 -4.20 8.99 0.90
C MET A 45 -3.29 9.13 2.13
N ARG A 46 -3.35 8.20 3.08
CA ARG A 46 -2.42 8.16 4.22
C ARG A 46 -0.98 7.85 3.81
N MET A 47 -0.77 7.27 2.63
CA MET A 47 0.56 7.04 2.05
C MET A 47 0.95 8.12 1.05
N ARG A 48 0.25 9.26 0.99
CA ARG A 48 0.53 10.31 0.00
C ARG A 48 1.91 10.94 0.19
N ASP A 49 2.34 11.14 1.44
CA ASP A 49 3.73 11.53 1.69
C ASP A 49 4.59 10.27 1.60
N TYR A 50 5.54 10.28 0.68
CA TYR A 50 6.42 9.13 0.43
C TYR A 50 7.36 8.87 1.61
N TRP A 51 7.71 9.91 2.38
CA TRP A 51 8.71 9.87 3.44
C TRP A 51 8.11 9.67 4.82
N GLU A 52 6.78 9.63 4.93
CA GLU A 52 6.08 9.34 6.17
C GLU A 52 5.64 7.87 6.22
N ASP A 53 5.90 7.22 7.35
CA ASP A 53 5.43 5.87 7.59
C ASP A 53 3.90 5.85 7.72
N ALA A 54 3.28 4.77 7.23
CA ALA A 54 1.86 4.51 7.40
C ALA A 54 1.63 3.14 8.04
N ILE A 55 0.50 3.01 8.75
CA ILE A 55 0.07 1.76 9.37
C ILE A 55 -1.37 1.49 9.00
N PHE A 56 -1.66 0.27 8.56
CA PHE A 56 -3.01 -0.22 8.39
C PHE A 56 -3.26 -1.35 9.37
N THR A 57 -4.17 -1.09 10.30
CA THR A 57 -4.57 -2.06 11.32
C THR A 57 -5.42 -3.17 10.72
N THR A 58 -5.48 -4.33 11.39
CA THR A 58 -6.31 -5.47 10.96
C THR A 58 -7.76 -5.09 10.65
N SER A 59 -8.36 -4.17 11.41
CA SER A 59 -9.72 -3.67 11.19
C SER A 59 -9.88 -2.76 9.98
N GLU A 60 -8.81 -2.08 9.57
CA GLU A 60 -8.78 -1.13 8.45
C GLU A 60 -8.45 -1.82 7.12
N LEU A 61 -7.70 -2.91 7.15
CA LEU A 61 -7.23 -3.61 5.95
C LEU A 61 -8.34 -3.99 4.94
N PRO A 62 -9.56 -4.41 5.34
CA PRO A 62 -10.62 -4.68 4.37
C PRO A 62 -11.00 -3.45 3.54
N GLU A 63 -10.96 -2.25 4.13
CA GLU A 63 -11.22 -1.00 3.42
C GLU A 63 -10.06 -0.65 2.48
N VAL A 64 -8.81 -0.84 2.93
CA VAL A 64 -7.61 -0.66 2.10
C VAL A 64 -7.68 -1.56 0.85
N VAL A 65 -8.05 -2.84 1.01
CA VAL A 65 -8.21 -3.78 -0.12
C VAL A 65 -9.24 -3.24 -1.11
N GLY A 66 -10.41 -2.79 -0.62
CA GLY A 66 -11.45 -2.24 -1.48
C GLY A 66 -11.00 -1.00 -2.26
N GLU A 67 -10.24 -0.10 -1.63
CA GLU A 67 -9.68 1.07 -2.32
C GLU A 67 -8.65 0.69 -3.38
N VAL A 68 -7.77 -0.28 -3.09
CA VAL A 68 -6.76 -0.77 -4.03
C VAL A 68 -7.42 -1.42 -5.25
N GLU A 69 -8.43 -2.27 -5.03
CA GLU A 69 -9.18 -2.92 -6.11
C GLU A 69 -9.88 -1.89 -7.01
N ALA A 70 -10.58 -0.93 -6.39
CA ALA A 70 -11.22 0.15 -7.13
C ALA A 70 -10.21 1.02 -7.89
N LEU A 71 -9.02 1.26 -7.34
CA LEU A 71 -7.95 1.98 -8.02
C LEU A 71 -7.42 1.19 -9.23
N ILE A 72 -7.19 -0.12 -9.08
CA ILE A 72 -6.72 -0.98 -10.18
C ILE A 72 -7.69 -0.92 -11.37
N GLU A 73 -9.00 -0.97 -11.12
CA GLU A 73 -10.03 -0.89 -12.17
C GLU A 73 -10.02 0.43 -12.95
N LEU A 74 -9.57 1.53 -12.32
CA LEU A 74 -9.49 2.85 -12.96
C LEU A 74 -8.23 3.05 -13.79
N LEU A 75 -7.19 2.25 -13.57
CA LEU A 75 -5.90 2.45 -14.21
C LEU A 75 -5.89 1.79 -15.59
N PRO A 76 -5.49 2.51 -16.66
CA PRO A 76 -5.20 1.87 -17.95
C PRO A 76 -4.05 0.87 -17.76
N ALA A 77 -3.94 -0.13 -18.65
CA ALA A 77 -3.04 -1.29 -18.59
C ALA A 77 -1.51 -0.98 -18.52
N ASN A 78 -1.08 -0.18 -17.55
CA ASN A 78 0.30 -0.01 -17.14
C ASN A 78 0.64 -1.20 -16.25
N THR A 79 1.25 -2.21 -16.86
CA THR A 79 1.50 -3.51 -16.25
C THR A 79 2.35 -3.42 -14.98
N ALA A 80 3.30 -2.50 -14.90
CA ALA A 80 4.15 -2.34 -13.72
C ALA A 80 3.40 -1.74 -12.52
N LEU A 81 2.61 -0.69 -12.77
CA LEU A 81 1.82 -0.04 -11.71
C LEU A 81 0.74 -0.99 -11.17
N VAL A 82 0.00 -1.65 -12.07
CA VAL A 82 -1.03 -2.62 -11.68
C VAL A 82 -0.41 -3.77 -10.90
N ALA A 83 0.73 -4.33 -11.34
CA ALA A 83 1.41 -5.39 -10.61
C ALA A 83 1.86 -4.96 -9.20
N SER A 84 2.31 -3.70 -9.04
CA SER A 84 2.67 -3.16 -7.72
C SER A 84 1.47 -2.99 -6.79
N LEU A 85 0.30 -2.59 -7.33
CA LEU A 85 -0.95 -2.50 -6.57
C LEU A 85 -1.50 -3.88 -6.22
N GLU A 86 -1.42 -4.85 -7.13
CA GLU A 86 -1.81 -6.25 -6.88
C GLU A 86 -0.96 -6.86 -5.76
N LYS A 87 0.36 -6.64 -5.77
CA LYS A 87 1.24 -7.08 -4.67
C LYS A 87 0.85 -6.45 -3.33
N PHE A 88 0.51 -5.16 -3.33
CA PHE A 88 0.07 -4.47 -2.12
C PHE A 88 -1.28 -5.01 -1.61
N ARG A 89 -2.24 -5.27 -2.52
CA ARG A 89 -3.50 -5.95 -2.19
C ARG A 89 -3.24 -7.33 -1.56
N ASP A 90 -2.35 -8.11 -2.14
CA ASP A 90 -2.02 -9.46 -1.66
C ASP A 90 -1.34 -9.39 -0.28
N ALA A 91 -0.49 -8.39 -0.02
CA ALA A 91 0.07 -8.12 1.29
C ALA A 91 -1.03 -7.78 2.33
N CYS A 92 -2.00 -6.95 1.96
CA CYS A 92 -3.16 -6.65 2.83
C CYS A 92 -3.96 -7.91 3.14
N ALA A 93 -4.24 -8.75 2.14
CA ALA A 93 -4.97 -10.01 2.33
C ALA A 93 -4.21 -11.01 3.23
N SER A 94 -2.88 -11.08 3.09
CA SER A 94 -2.01 -11.88 3.96
C SER A 94 -2.00 -11.36 5.41
N ALA A 95 -1.97 -10.04 5.59
CA ALA A 95 -2.05 -9.40 6.90
C ALA A 95 -3.40 -9.69 7.59
N ILE A 96 -4.52 -9.59 6.86
CA ILE A 96 -5.85 -10.00 7.34
C ILE A 96 -5.85 -11.48 7.77
N SER A 97 -5.37 -12.36 6.90
CA SER A 97 -5.38 -13.81 7.13
C SER A 97 -4.54 -14.21 8.34
N SER A 98 -3.46 -13.47 8.61
CA SER A 98 -2.58 -13.69 9.75
C SER A 98 -2.91 -12.83 10.97
N GLN A 99 -3.99 -12.05 10.93
CA GLN A 99 -4.43 -11.15 12.01
C GLN A 99 -3.32 -10.20 12.49
N ARG A 100 -2.54 -9.67 11.54
CA ARG A 100 -1.44 -8.72 11.78
C ARG A 100 -1.67 -7.42 11.03
N ASN A 101 -0.97 -6.37 11.46
CA ASN A 101 -1.03 -5.07 10.80
C ASN A 101 -0.09 -5.04 9.59
N LEU A 102 -0.34 -4.12 8.68
CA LEU A 102 0.57 -3.79 7.59
C LEU A 102 1.23 -2.44 7.86
N TYR A 103 2.55 -2.41 7.91
CA TYR A 103 3.35 -1.21 8.08
C TYR A 103 3.98 -0.85 6.74
N MET A 104 3.82 0.39 6.32
CA MET A 104 4.47 0.96 5.14
C MET A 104 5.57 1.89 5.64
N ILE A 105 6.83 1.50 5.45
CA ILE A 105 7.99 2.16 6.04
C ILE A 105 8.88 2.67 4.90
N CYS A 106 9.34 3.92 4.98
CA CYS A 106 10.31 4.44 4.03
C CYS A 106 11.75 4.12 4.46
N ASP A 107 12.47 3.33 3.67
CA ASP A 107 13.92 3.04 3.83
C ASP A 107 14.78 3.65 2.71
#